data_AF-A0A8C4R4R9-F1
#
_entry.id   AF-A0A8C4R4R9-F1
#
_cell.length_a   1.000
_cell.length_b   1.000
_cell.length_c   1.000
_cell.angle_alpha   90.00
_cell.angle_beta   90.00
_cell.angle_gamma   90.00
#
_symmetry.space_group_name_H-M   'P 1'
#
loop_
_entity.id
_entity.type
_entity.pdbx_description
1 polymer ?
#
loop_
_entity_poly.entity_id
_entity_poly.type
_entity_poly.pdbx_seq_one_letter_code
_entity_poly.pdbx_strand_id
1 'polypeptide(L)'
;MWSPSRVIHCSTTHAAFRLGLSGQPKPGLSLVRYNWFQRCGSNRAEEPMPPSASVHNVEVDMDLTSYENVLAHLVKHVLFRKGPLIALNKPIGLPLHGMEDDQVNVTSLLNDLAHRLSASTDLHIVKSAPKEQSGVLLLSECYDTSQKLEAAFKQARQQRQLLHTYWAVVIGIPNPPEGHINIALSEQLIGSHRLMVPVMNPSRGSLFKKEARKTHSSYQVRREGKGYCLLEMSPLTAQKHQLQVHVTKLLCSVLGDQMYGGRVRYILGHPTPIDPEIALQTPQARWPSQLMRSLLYRFINTLVYF
;
A
#
# COMPACT_ATOMS: atom_id res chain seq x y z
N MET A 1 6.29 -34.53 14.84
CA MET A 1 4.94 -34.16 15.31
C MET A 1 5.05 -32.77 15.93
N TRP A 2 4.86 -31.71 15.14
CA TRP A 2 5.03 -30.32 15.60
C TRP A 2 3.68 -29.75 16.01
N SER A 3 3.58 -29.30 17.27
CA SER A 3 2.41 -28.67 17.87
C SER A 3 2.20 -27.25 17.33
N PRO A 4 1.00 -26.88 16.84
CA PRO A 4 0.70 -25.53 16.39
C PRO A 4 0.10 -24.72 17.54
N SER A 5 0.92 -24.17 18.43
CA SER A 5 0.45 -23.25 19.48
C SER A 5 1.59 -22.39 20.03
N ARG A 6 2.17 -21.51 19.21
CA ARG A 6 2.88 -20.32 19.71
C ARG A 6 2.62 -19.13 18.80
N VAL A 7 1.63 -18.34 19.19
CA VAL A 7 1.39 -16.98 18.68
C VAL A 7 2.55 -16.11 19.18
N ILE A 8 3.37 -15.59 18.27
CA ILE A 8 4.36 -14.57 18.61
C ILE A 8 3.66 -13.21 18.48
N HIS A 9 3.19 -12.67 19.60
CA HIS A 9 2.80 -11.27 19.69
C HIS A 9 4.06 -10.40 19.59
N CYS A 10 4.20 -9.63 18.50
CA CYS A 10 5.06 -8.45 18.52
C CYS A 10 4.21 -7.28 19.03
N SER A 11 4.19 -7.12 20.35
CA SER A 11 3.59 -5.97 21.02
C SER A 11 4.30 -4.70 20.58
N THR A 12 3.61 -3.81 19.87
CA THR A 12 3.98 -2.39 19.85
C THR A 12 2.78 -1.57 20.34
N THR A 13 2.68 -1.57 21.67
CA THR A 13 2.20 -0.47 22.53
C THR A 13 0.79 0.08 22.24
N HIS A 14 -0.21 -0.64 22.74
CA HIS A 14 -1.29 0.03 23.49
C HIS A 14 -0.81 0.26 24.94
N ALA A 15 -1.23 1.37 25.54
CA ALA A 15 -0.96 1.84 26.90
C ALA A 15 0.39 2.56 27.16
N ALA A 16 0.33 3.89 27.13
CA ALA A 16 1.00 4.74 28.11
C ALA A 16 0.18 6.01 28.32
N PHE A 17 -0.84 5.92 29.18
CA PHE A 17 -1.38 7.05 29.91
C PHE A 17 -1.14 6.75 31.40
N ARG A 18 -0.60 7.75 32.12
CA ARG A 18 -0.29 7.82 33.57
C ARG A 18 0.90 7.00 34.10
N LEU A 19 2.05 7.63 34.21
CA LEU A 19 2.57 8.29 35.42
C LEU A 19 3.97 8.81 35.08
N GLY A 20 4.25 10.05 35.44
CA GLY A 20 5.49 10.72 35.06
C GLY A 20 6.71 10.09 35.70
N LEU A 21 7.64 9.61 34.88
CA LEU A 21 9.06 9.51 35.20
C LEU A 21 9.86 9.72 33.91
N SER A 22 10.88 10.57 34.03
CA SER A 22 11.76 11.08 32.98
C SER A 22 12.67 9.99 32.39
N GLY A 23 12.63 9.81 31.06
CA GLY A 23 13.61 9.03 30.31
C GLY A 23 13.52 9.35 28.82
N GLN A 24 14.59 9.90 28.25
CA GLN A 24 14.67 10.31 26.84
C GLN A 24 14.76 9.09 25.88
N PRO A 25 14.00 9.04 24.77
CA PRO A 25 14.16 8.00 23.76
C PRO A 25 15.33 8.28 22.79
N LYS A 26 16.09 7.23 22.44
CA LYS A 26 17.20 7.25 21.47
C LYS A 26 16.73 7.59 20.03
N PRO A 27 17.60 8.19 19.19
CA PRO A 27 17.20 8.75 17.90
C PRO A 27 17.20 7.72 16.78
N GLY A 28 16.16 7.80 15.93
CA GLY A 28 15.98 6.97 14.74
C GLY A 28 14.68 6.18 14.83
N LEU A 29 13.70 6.51 13.96
CA LEU A 29 12.38 5.89 13.75
C LEU A 29 11.13 6.42 14.48
N SER A 30 11.20 7.44 15.36
CA SER A 30 9.99 7.86 16.12
C SER A 30 9.36 9.23 15.77
N LEU A 31 10.01 10.13 15.03
CA LEU A 31 9.55 11.55 15.05
C LEU A 31 8.49 11.98 14.00
N VAL A 32 8.25 11.23 12.92
CA VAL A 32 7.32 11.67 11.83
C VAL A 32 5.92 11.04 11.91
N ARG A 33 5.67 10.20 12.92
CA ARG A 33 4.36 9.54 13.14
C ARG A 33 3.31 10.44 13.82
N TYR A 34 3.71 11.58 14.41
CA TYR A 34 2.86 12.30 15.37
C TYR A 34 2.32 13.68 14.91
N ASN A 35 3.09 14.49 14.15
CA ASN A 35 2.77 15.93 14.04
C ASN A 35 1.71 16.33 13.01
N TRP A 36 1.41 15.53 11.99
CA TRP A 36 0.48 15.97 10.92
C TRP A 36 -0.99 15.90 11.33
N PHE A 37 -1.43 14.79 11.95
CA PHE A 37 -2.84 14.57 12.27
C PHE A 37 -3.35 15.39 13.46
N GLN A 38 -2.49 15.78 14.42
CA GLN A 38 -2.92 16.66 15.52
C GLN A 38 -3.26 18.08 15.03
N ARG A 39 -2.64 18.54 13.94
CA ARG A 39 -2.92 19.86 13.33
C ARG A 39 -4.27 19.92 12.62
N CYS A 40 -4.77 18.80 12.08
CA CYS A 40 -6.07 18.78 11.41
C CYS A 40 -7.26 18.54 12.36
N GLY A 41 -7.00 18.07 13.60
CA GLY A 41 -8.02 17.64 14.55
C GLY A 41 -8.40 18.65 15.64
N SER A 42 -7.77 19.83 15.72
CA SER A 42 -8.10 20.81 16.76
C SER A 42 -9.17 21.80 16.29
N ASN A 43 -10.38 21.66 16.82
CA ASN A 43 -11.43 22.68 16.80
C ASN A 43 -11.11 23.81 17.79
N ARG A 44 -10.09 24.62 17.52
CA ARG A 44 -9.95 25.94 18.16
C ARG A 44 -9.72 27.01 17.11
N ALA A 45 -10.34 28.15 17.38
CA ALA A 45 -10.46 29.33 16.55
C ALA A 45 -9.14 29.74 15.87
N GLU A 46 -9.30 30.40 14.72
CA GLU A 46 -8.28 31.06 13.91
C GLU A 46 -7.07 31.56 14.72
N GLU A 47 -5.99 30.79 14.72
CA GLU A 47 -4.66 31.33 15.00
C GLU A 47 -3.90 31.43 13.67
N PRO A 48 -3.33 32.60 13.34
CA PRO A 48 -2.55 32.77 12.12
C PRO A 48 -1.35 31.82 12.15
N MET A 49 -1.09 31.19 11.00
CA MET A 49 0.02 30.24 10.82
C MET A 49 1.31 30.81 11.41
N PRO A 50 1.99 30.12 12.33
CA PRO A 50 3.29 30.56 12.82
C PRO A 50 4.28 30.61 11.64
N PRO A 51 5.15 31.63 11.56
CA PRO A 51 6.09 31.76 10.46
C PRO A 51 7.02 30.54 10.45
N SER A 52 6.97 29.79 9.34
CA SER A 52 7.94 28.79 8.91
C SER A 52 8.73 28.11 10.04
N ALA A 53 8.07 27.29 10.87
CA ALA A 53 8.78 26.23 11.57
C ALA A 53 9.34 25.31 10.48
N SER A 54 10.65 25.35 10.30
CA SER A 54 11.42 24.65 9.26
C SER A 54 10.89 23.23 9.08
N VAL A 55 10.05 23.05 8.05
CA VAL A 55 9.81 21.75 7.48
C VAL A 55 11.18 21.33 6.99
N HIS A 56 11.85 20.44 7.73
CA HIS A 56 13.06 19.81 7.22
C HIS A 56 12.71 19.30 5.83
N ASN A 57 13.39 19.86 4.82
CA ASN A 57 13.25 19.45 3.45
C ASN A 57 13.49 17.93 3.39
N VAL A 58 12.41 17.16 3.37
CA VAL A 58 12.50 15.77 2.99
C VAL A 58 12.63 15.83 1.48
N GLU A 59 13.86 15.74 0.98
CA GLU A 59 14.12 15.51 -0.43
C GLU A 59 13.48 14.16 -0.81
N VAL A 60 12.28 14.21 -1.39
CA VAL A 60 11.56 13.04 -1.89
C VAL A 60 11.24 13.27 -3.36
N ASP A 61 12.29 13.37 -4.15
CA ASP A 61 12.25 12.96 -5.54
C ASP A 61 13.38 11.93 -5.67
N MET A 62 13.11 10.70 -5.23
CA MET A 62 14.03 9.60 -5.53
C MET A 62 13.98 9.39 -7.04
N ASP A 63 15.09 9.71 -7.70
CA ASP A 63 15.25 9.41 -9.11
C ASP A 63 15.34 7.90 -9.30
N LEU A 64 14.23 7.31 -9.75
CA LEU A 64 14.12 5.88 -10.05
C LEU A 64 14.81 5.50 -11.37
N THR A 65 15.28 6.48 -12.16
CA THR A 65 16.09 6.21 -13.35
C THR A 65 17.54 5.94 -13.00
N SER A 66 18.02 6.45 -11.85
CA SER A 66 19.34 6.18 -11.34
C SER A 66 19.41 4.83 -10.62
N TYR A 67 20.12 3.89 -11.23
CA TYR A 67 20.39 2.57 -10.69
C TYR A 67 20.91 2.61 -9.24
N GLU A 68 21.90 3.47 -8.98
CA GLU A 68 22.51 3.56 -7.65
C GLU A 68 21.63 4.22 -6.59
N ASN A 69 20.81 5.19 -6.97
CA ASN A 69 19.86 5.80 -6.03
C ASN A 69 18.85 4.75 -5.54
N VAL A 70 18.37 3.90 -6.45
CA VAL A 70 17.45 2.81 -6.11
C VAL A 70 18.12 1.77 -5.22
N LEU A 71 19.34 1.33 -5.55
CA LEU A 71 20.11 0.40 -4.72
C LEU A 71 20.32 0.96 -3.31
N ALA A 72 20.83 2.18 -3.21
CA ALA A 72 21.10 2.84 -1.93
C ALA A 72 19.82 2.98 -1.10
N HIS A 73 18.68 3.28 -1.74
CA HIS A 73 17.40 3.33 -1.06
C HIS A 73 17.00 1.97 -0.48
N LEU A 74 17.03 0.91 -1.29
CA LEU A 74 16.64 -0.43 -0.84
C LEU A 74 17.51 -0.93 0.32
N VAL A 75 18.82 -0.70 0.25
CA VAL A 75 19.78 -1.05 1.32
C VAL A 75 19.53 -0.24 2.58
N LYS A 76 19.22 1.06 2.46
CA LYS A 76 18.91 1.93 3.60
C LYS A 76 17.60 1.55 4.29
N HIS A 77 16.66 0.95 3.57
CA HIS A 77 15.32 0.64 4.06
C HIS A 77 15.03 -0.86 4.19
N VAL A 78 15.96 -1.58 4.83
CA VAL A 78 15.74 -2.96 5.30
C VAL A 78 14.72 -2.95 6.44
N LEU A 79 13.62 -3.66 6.26
CA LEU A 79 12.53 -3.80 7.23
C LEU A 79 12.76 -4.96 8.18
N PHE A 80 13.32 -6.06 7.67
CA PHE A 80 13.55 -7.29 8.42
C PHE A 80 14.70 -8.08 7.81
N ARG A 81 15.51 -8.71 8.67
CA ARG A 81 16.53 -9.67 8.26
C ARG A 81 16.69 -10.74 9.33
N LYS A 82 16.44 -12.00 8.99
CA LYS A 82 16.65 -13.14 9.89
C LYS A 82 16.73 -14.45 9.12
N GLY A 83 17.74 -15.26 9.44
CA GLY A 83 17.99 -16.51 8.71
C GLY A 83 18.15 -16.23 7.22
N PRO A 84 17.53 -17.01 6.32
CA PRO A 84 17.61 -16.76 4.88
C PRO A 84 16.72 -15.59 4.41
N LEU A 85 15.93 -14.94 5.26
CA LEU A 85 14.91 -13.98 4.82
C LEU A 85 15.35 -12.53 4.98
N ILE A 86 15.08 -11.75 3.93
CA ILE A 86 15.30 -10.30 3.88
C ILE A 86 14.00 -9.64 3.40
N ALA A 87 13.49 -8.65 4.14
CA ALA A 87 12.38 -7.82 3.71
C ALA A 87 12.84 -6.37 3.56
N LEU A 88 12.56 -5.76 2.41
CA LEU A 88 12.94 -4.39 2.05
C LEU A 88 11.69 -3.53 1.81
N ASN A 89 11.81 -2.23 2.00
CA ASN A 89 10.77 -1.28 1.57
C ASN A 89 10.99 -0.88 0.10
N LYS A 90 10.23 -1.49 -0.82
CA LYS A 90 10.23 -1.16 -2.24
C LYS A 90 9.58 0.21 -2.46
N PRO A 91 10.23 1.14 -3.17
CA PRO A 91 9.59 2.39 -3.54
C PRO A 91 8.48 2.16 -4.58
N ILE A 92 7.56 3.11 -4.65
CA ILE A 92 6.59 3.21 -5.75
C ILE A 92 7.35 3.47 -7.06
N GLY A 93 6.83 3.00 -8.18
CA GLY A 93 7.41 3.21 -9.50
C GLY A 93 8.48 2.19 -9.91
N LEU A 94 9.11 1.48 -8.96
CA LEU A 94 10.09 0.43 -9.25
C LEU A 94 9.39 -0.86 -9.71
N PRO A 95 9.54 -1.28 -10.98
CA PRO A 95 8.94 -2.51 -11.49
C PRO A 95 9.70 -3.75 -11.00
N LEU A 96 9.00 -4.89 -11.01
CA LEU A 96 9.62 -6.18 -10.69
C LEU A 96 10.58 -6.63 -11.79
N HIS A 97 10.12 -6.56 -13.04
CA HIS A 97 10.85 -6.90 -14.26
C HIS A 97 10.85 -5.69 -15.19
N GLY A 98 11.97 -5.47 -15.90
CA GLY A 98 12.05 -4.43 -16.93
C GLY A 98 11.14 -4.77 -18.10
N MET A 99 10.42 -3.77 -18.61
CA MET A 99 9.68 -3.87 -19.88
C MET A 99 10.54 -3.40 -21.08
N GLU A 100 11.59 -2.64 -20.78
CA GLU A 100 12.56 -2.05 -21.70
C GLU A 100 13.96 -2.38 -21.16
N ASP A 101 14.95 -2.53 -22.04
CA ASP A 101 16.29 -3.03 -21.68
C ASP A 101 17.01 -2.13 -20.66
N ASP A 102 16.79 -0.82 -20.70
CA ASP A 102 17.47 0.17 -19.83
C ASP A 102 16.67 0.54 -18.56
N GLN A 103 15.51 -0.07 -18.33
CA GLN A 103 14.68 0.27 -17.16
C GLN A 103 15.19 -0.42 -15.89
N VAL A 104 15.61 0.37 -14.89
CA VAL A 104 15.93 -0.12 -13.55
C VAL A 104 14.74 -0.89 -12.96
N ASN A 105 14.99 -2.12 -12.50
CA ASN A 105 13.96 -3.02 -12.00
C ASN A 105 14.49 -3.91 -10.86
N VAL A 106 13.60 -4.51 -10.07
CA VAL A 106 14.02 -5.35 -8.92
C VAL A 106 14.92 -6.50 -9.36
N THR A 107 14.63 -7.18 -10.47
CA THR A 107 15.44 -8.31 -10.94
C THR A 107 16.86 -7.93 -11.32
N SER A 108 17.08 -6.77 -11.96
CA SER A 108 18.41 -6.31 -12.33
C SER A 108 19.26 -5.95 -11.10
N LEU A 109 18.60 -5.54 -10.01
CA LEU A 109 19.27 -5.08 -8.78
C LEU A 109 19.69 -6.23 -7.85
N LEU A 110 19.24 -7.48 -8.07
CA LEU A 110 19.40 -8.57 -7.09
C LEU A 110 20.86 -8.86 -6.73
N ASN A 111 21.75 -8.94 -7.72
CA ASN A 111 23.17 -9.25 -7.49
C ASN A 111 23.84 -8.15 -6.67
N ASP A 112 23.65 -6.89 -7.04
CA ASP A 112 24.25 -5.77 -6.32
C ASP A 112 23.62 -5.55 -4.95
N LEU A 113 22.32 -5.83 -4.80
CA LEU A 113 21.66 -5.89 -3.50
C LEU A 113 22.27 -6.98 -2.62
N ALA A 114 22.54 -8.17 -3.18
CA ALA A 114 23.19 -9.25 -2.44
C ALA A 114 24.57 -8.81 -1.94
N HIS A 115 25.38 -8.21 -2.81
CA HIS A 115 26.69 -7.68 -2.44
C HIS A 115 26.60 -6.58 -1.36
N ARG A 116 25.75 -5.57 -1.56
CA ARG A 116 25.60 -4.45 -0.60
C ARG A 116 25.00 -4.88 0.74
N LEU A 117 24.18 -5.92 0.75
CA LEU A 117 23.63 -6.49 1.98
C LEU A 117 24.54 -7.56 2.59
N SER A 118 25.66 -7.92 1.98
CA SER A 118 26.48 -9.07 2.41
C SER A 118 25.61 -10.33 2.58
N ALA A 119 24.75 -10.60 1.59
CA ALA A 119 23.90 -11.77 1.50
C ALA A 119 24.52 -12.78 0.51
N SER A 120 23.99 -14.00 0.46
CA SER A 120 24.27 -14.93 -0.64
C SER A 120 24.04 -14.26 -2.00
N THR A 121 24.92 -14.51 -2.97
CA THR A 121 24.83 -13.96 -4.33
C THR A 121 23.52 -14.34 -5.03
N ASP A 122 22.87 -15.42 -4.59
CA ASP A 122 21.62 -15.91 -5.15
C ASP A 122 20.41 -15.44 -4.31
N LEU A 123 20.05 -14.16 -4.44
CA LEU A 123 18.81 -13.64 -3.86
C LEU A 123 17.60 -14.03 -4.72
N HIS A 124 16.65 -14.74 -4.11
CA HIS A 124 15.39 -15.13 -4.73
C HIS A 124 14.24 -14.24 -4.28
N ILE A 125 13.46 -13.73 -5.23
CA ILE A 125 12.26 -12.95 -4.94
C ILE A 125 11.14 -13.90 -4.52
N VAL A 126 10.68 -13.77 -3.27
CA VAL A 126 9.54 -14.53 -2.75
C VAL A 126 8.23 -13.81 -3.04
N LYS A 127 8.21 -12.49 -2.82
CA LYS A 127 7.03 -11.65 -3.04
C LYS A 127 7.44 -10.20 -3.24
N SER A 128 6.79 -9.51 -4.17
CA SER A 128 6.95 -8.07 -4.37
C SER A 128 5.60 -7.36 -4.45
N ALA A 129 5.58 -6.08 -4.07
CA ALA A 129 4.46 -5.20 -4.37
C ALA A 129 4.45 -4.83 -5.87
N PRO A 130 3.29 -4.51 -6.46
CA PRO A 130 3.19 -3.99 -7.83
C PRO A 130 4.04 -2.72 -8.06
N LYS A 131 4.31 -2.39 -9.33
CA LYS A 131 5.07 -1.18 -9.71
C LYS A 131 4.40 0.08 -9.16
N GLU A 132 3.07 0.14 -9.26
CA GLU A 132 2.24 1.28 -8.90
C GLU A 132 2.09 1.44 -7.38
N GLN A 133 2.71 0.56 -6.58
CA GLN A 133 2.60 0.53 -5.14
C GLN A 133 4.00 0.47 -4.50
N SER A 134 4.15 1.16 -3.37
CA SER A 134 5.26 0.90 -2.46
C SER A 134 4.93 -0.26 -1.51
N GLY A 135 5.94 -0.80 -0.84
CA GLY A 135 5.74 -1.76 0.24
C GLY A 135 6.76 -2.89 0.25
N VAL A 136 6.39 -4.00 0.88
CA VAL A 136 7.34 -5.08 1.17
C VAL A 136 7.80 -5.80 -0.10
N LEU A 137 9.11 -5.81 -0.31
CA LEU A 137 9.83 -6.75 -1.17
C LEU A 137 10.45 -7.82 -0.26
N LEU A 138 9.95 -9.06 -0.35
CA LEU A 138 10.44 -10.21 0.39
C LEU A 138 11.38 -11.02 -0.49
N LEU A 139 12.61 -11.16 -0.02
CA LEU A 139 13.70 -11.90 -0.65
C LEU A 139 14.13 -13.07 0.25
N SER A 140 14.73 -14.08 -0.36
CA SER A 140 15.32 -15.23 0.33
C SER A 140 16.71 -15.52 -0.24
N GLU A 141 17.70 -15.73 0.64
CA GLU A 141 19.05 -16.21 0.31
C GLU A 141 19.07 -17.73 -0.01
N CYS A 142 17.92 -18.41 0.11
CA CYS A 142 17.78 -19.84 -0.10
C CYS A 142 16.58 -20.14 -1.01
N TYR A 143 16.84 -20.83 -2.12
CA TYR A 143 15.82 -21.25 -3.09
C TYR A 143 14.74 -22.16 -2.50
N ASP A 144 15.13 -23.14 -1.68
CA ASP A 144 14.15 -24.05 -1.05
C ASP A 144 13.20 -23.28 -0.10
N THR A 145 13.74 -22.28 0.61
CA THR A 145 12.91 -21.42 1.47
C THR A 145 11.95 -20.55 0.65
N SER A 146 12.38 -19.99 -0.49
CA SER A 146 11.48 -19.21 -1.35
C SER A 146 10.34 -20.06 -1.90
N GLN A 147 10.64 -21.28 -2.36
CA GLN A 147 9.63 -22.22 -2.85
C GLN A 147 8.60 -22.61 -1.77
N LYS A 148 9.06 -22.90 -0.55
CA LYS A 148 8.17 -23.21 0.59
C LYS A 148 7.26 -22.03 0.94
N LEU A 149 7.79 -20.81 0.96
CA LEU A 149 7.01 -19.62 1.26
C LEU A 149 5.99 -19.29 0.16
N GLU A 150 6.38 -19.42 -1.11
CA GLU A 150 5.45 -19.26 -2.23
C GLU A 150 4.29 -20.26 -2.17
N ALA A 151 4.58 -21.53 -1.87
CA ALA A 151 3.58 -22.56 -1.66
C ALA A 151 2.66 -22.23 -0.48
N ALA A 152 3.22 -21.78 0.66
CA ALA A 152 2.46 -21.37 1.82
C ALA A 152 1.54 -20.18 1.51
N PHE A 153 2.03 -19.16 0.79
CA PHE A 153 1.19 -18.04 0.36
C PHE A 153 0.07 -18.48 -0.59
N LYS A 154 0.35 -19.41 -1.50
CA LYS A 154 -0.68 -19.97 -2.41
C LYS A 154 -1.76 -20.71 -1.63
N GLN A 155 -1.37 -21.55 -0.68
CA GLN A 155 -2.30 -22.29 0.19
C GLN A 155 -3.15 -21.34 1.04
N ALA A 156 -2.54 -20.35 1.68
CA ALA A 156 -3.24 -19.36 2.48
C ALA A 156 -4.25 -18.54 1.65
N ARG A 157 -3.92 -18.19 0.39
CA ARG A 157 -4.89 -17.57 -0.54
C ARG A 157 -6.06 -18.49 -0.87
N GLN A 158 -5.81 -19.78 -1.10
CA GLN A 158 -6.89 -20.76 -1.35
C GLN A 158 -7.82 -20.90 -0.15
N GLN A 159 -7.25 -20.80 1.06
CA GLN A 159 -7.98 -20.83 2.33
C GLN A 159 -8.57 -19.45 2.72
N ARG A 160 -8.41 -18.41 1.89
CA ARG A 160 -8.83 -17.02 2.15
C ARG A 160 -8.34 -16.50 3.50
N GLN A 161 -7.08 -16.80 3.83
CA GLN A 161 -6.43 -16.23 5.00
C GLN A 161 -5.94 -14.82 4.68
N LEU A 162 -5.97 -13.95 5.70
CA LEU A 162 -5.44 -12.60 5.64
C LEU A 162 -3.91 -12.66 5.55
N LEU A 163 -3.39 -12.38 4.36
CA LEU A 163 -1.94 -12.42 4.10
C LEU A 163 -1.29 -11.04 4.03
N HIS A 164 -2.09 -10.03 3.67
CA HIS A 164 -1.59 -8.71 3.31
C HIS A 164 -2.52 -7.65 3.87
N THR A 165 -1.91 -6.61 4.42
CA THR A 165 -2.59 -5.41 4.90
C THR A 165 -1.97 -4.20 4.23
N TYR A 166 -2.83 -3.41 3.60
CA TYR A 166 -2.50 -2.22 2.83
C TYR A 166 -3.06 -1.00 3.55
N TRP A 167 -2.27 0.05 3.63
CA TRP A 167 -2.74 1.34 4.14
C TRP A 167 -2.80 2.33 2.99
N ALA A 168 -3.88 3.10 2.91
CA ALA A 168 -4.04 4.14 1.91
C ALA A 168 -4.60 5.41 2.56
N VAL A 169 -4.16 6.57 2.08
CA VAL A 169 -4.89 7.81 2.32
C VAL A 169 -6.02 7.87 1.31
N VAL A 170 -7.22 8.16 1.79
CA VAL A 170 -8.46 8.10 1.01
C VAL A 170 -9.18 9.44 1.13
N ILE A 171 -9.74 9.92 0.03
CA ILE A 171 -10.66 11.06 -0.04
C ILE A 171 -12.07 10.53 0.22
N GLY A 172 -12.76 11.13 1.17
CA GLY A 172 -13.98 10.59 1.78
C GLY A 172 -13.68 9.75 3.02
N ILE A 173 -14.73 9.53 3.82
CA ILE A 173 -14.69 8.67 5.00
C ILE A 173 -15.76 7.58 4.78
N PRO A 174 -15.37 6.31 4.67
CA PRO A 174 -16.33 5.22 4.56
C PRO A 174 -17.34 5.21 5.71
N ASN A 175 -18.61 4.98 5.39
CA ASN A 175 -19.66 4.76 6.36
C ASN A 175 -20.40 3.45 5.99
N PRO A 176 -20.32 2.39 6.80
CA PRO A 176 -19.64 2.29 8.11
C PRO A 176 -18.09 2.39 8.01
N PRO A 177 -17.38 2.78 9.09
CA PRO A 177 -15.93 2.97 9.12
C PRO A 177 -15.14 1.65 9.05
N GLU A 178 -15.80 0.51 9.21
CA GLU A 178 -15.22 -0.82 9.02
C GLU A 178 -16.23 -1.74 8.35
N GLY A 179 -15.72 -2.76 7.64
CA GLY A 179 -16.58 -3.72 6.99
C GLY A 179 -15.88 -4.63 5.99
N HIS A 180 -16.70 -5.32 5.21
CA HIS A 180 -16.25 -6.23 4.15
C HIS A 180 -16.88 -5.84 2.82
N ILE A 181 -16.08 -5.89 1.76
CA ILE A 181 -16.53 -5.62 0.39
C ILE A 181 -16.50 -6.93 -0.38
N ASN A 182 -17.68 -7.36 -0.80
CA ASN A 182 -17.92 -8.59 -1.55
C ASN A 182 -18.52 -8.25 -2.91
N ILE A 183 -17.69 -8.16 -3.94
CA ILE A 183 -18.16 -7.84 -5.29
C ILE A 183 -17.36 -8.61 -6.33
N ALA A 184 -17.99 -9.00 -7.44
CA ALA A 184 -17.24 -9.56 -8.55
C ALA A 184 -16.62 -8.43 -9.38
N LEU A 185 -15.40 -8.65 -9.88
CA LEU A 185 -14.72 -7.74 -10.79
C LEU A 185 -14.55 -8.40 -12.15
N SER A 186 -14.75 -7.64 -13.22
CA SER A 186 -14.46 -8.02 -14.60
C SER A 186 -13.50 -7.00 -15.18
N GLU A 187 -12.54 -7.44 -15.98
CA GLU A 187 -11.76 -6.53 -16.81
C GLU A 187 -12.60 -6.16 -18.04
N GLN A 188 -12.65 -4.87 -18.37
CA GLN A 188 -13.34 -4.35 -19.54
C GLN A 188 -12.45 -3.33 -20.26
N LEU A 189 -12.57 -3.26 -21.58
CA LEU A 189 -11.94 -2.23 -22.38
C LEU A 189 -12.87 -1.01 -22.41
N ILE A 190 -12.42 0.09 -21.80
CA ILE A 190 -13.16 1.35 -21.73
C ILE A 190 -12.27 2.44 -22.33
N GLY A 191 -12.68 2.98 -23.49
CA GLY A 191 -11.78 3.75 -24.35
C GLY A 191 -10.56 2.92 -24.74
N SER A 192 -9.35 3.45 -24.48
CA SER A 192 -8.08 2.75 -24.69
C SER A 192 -7.54 1.99 -23.46
N HIS A 193 -8.29 1.97 -22.34
CA HIS A 193 -7.82 1.44 -21.06
C HIS A 193 -8.51 0.13 -20.69
N ARG A 194 -7.74 -0.86 -20.25
CA ARG A 194 -8.27 -2.08 -19.61
C ARG A 194 -8.47 -1.83 -18.12
N LEU A 195 -9.72 -1.68 -17.71
CA LEU A 195 -10.10 -1.35 -16.33
C LEU A 195 -10.86 -2.50 -15.69
N MET A 196 -10.59 -2.71 -14.40
CA MET A 196 -11.49 -3.51 -13.55
C MET A 196 -12.77 -2.74 -13.22
N VAL A 197 -13.90 -3.40 -13.43
CA VAL A 197 -15.24 -2.85 -13.25
C VAL A 197 -16.05 -3.75 -12.32
N PRO A 198 -16.80 -3.20 -11.37
CA PRO A 198 -17.67 -3.98 -10.50
C PRO A 198 -18.83 -4.62 -11.27
N VAL A 199 -19.07 -5.91 -11.04
CA VAL A 199 -20.20 -6.67 -11.56
C VAL A 199 -21.08 -7.08 -10.39
N MET A 200 -22.26 -6.46 -10.26
CA MET A 200 -23.16 -6.70 -9.12
C MET A 200 -23.78 -8.10 -9.17
N ASN A 201 -24.24 -8.53 -10.35
CA ASN A 201 -24.91 -9.80 -10.57
C ASN A 201 -24.19 -10.61 -11.66
N PRO A 202 -23.03 -11.22 -11.35
CA PRO A 202 -22.28 -12.02 -12.33
C PRO A 202 -23.08 -13.29 -12.67
N SER A 203 -23.27 -13.55 -13.97
CA SER A 203 -23.91 -14.78 -14.42
C SER A 203 -23.04 -16.01 -14.10
N ARG A 204 -23.66 -17.19 -13.91
CA ARG A 204 -22.89 -18.44 -13.70
C ARG A 204 -21.90 -18.69 -14.84
N GLY A 205 -22.29 -18.36 -16.07
CA GLY A 205 -21.43 -18.44 -17.25
C GLY A 205 -20.20 -17.53 -17.15
N SER A 206 -20.38 -16.27 -16.75
CA SER A 206 -19.27 -15.31 -16.61
C SER A 206 -18.26 -15.74 -15.54
N LEU A 207 -18.73 -16.35 -14.44
CA LEU A 207 -17.86 -16.89 -13.39
C LEU A 207 -17.10 -18.14 -13.88
N PHE A 208 -17.79 -19.03 -14.59
CA PHE A 208 -17.19 -20.26 -15.12
C PHE A 208 -16.12 -19.97 -16.17
N LYS A 209 -16.41 -19.04 -17.09
CA LYS A 209 -15.48 -18.54 -18.11
C LYS A 209 -14.39 -17.62 -17.55
N LYS A 210 -14.44 -17.29 -16.25
CA LYS A 210 -13.52 -16.38 -15.55
C LYS A 210 -13.49 -14.95 -16.13
N GLU A 211 -14.56 -14.56 -16.80
CA GLU A 211 -14.79 -13.18 -17.26
C GLU A 211 -15.00 -12.26 -16.05
N ALA A 212 -15.76 -12.73 -15.06
CA ALA A 212 -15.90 -12.10 -13.76
C ALA A 212 -15.30 -12.97 -12.65
N ARG A 213 -14.66 -12.35 -11.66
CA ARG A 213 -14.06 -13.03 -10.51
C ARG A 213 -14.58 -12.43 -9.21
N LYS A 214 -15.11 -13.28 -8.32
CA LYS A 214 -15.53 -12.86 -6.97
C LYS A 214 -14.31 -12.34 -6.21
N THR A 215 -14.43 -11.15 -5.64
CA THR A 215 -13.38 -10.52 -4.83
C THR A 215 -13.87 -10.20 -3.43
N HIS A 216 -12.96 -10.28 -2.47
CA HIS A 216 -13.23 -9.99 -1.06
C HIS A 216 -12.08 -9.18 -0.46
N SER A 217 -12.43 -8.08 0.22
CA SER A 217 -11.51 -7.32 1.07
C SER A 217 -12.22 -6.91 2.35
N SER A 218 -11.51 -6.91 3.48
CA SER A 218 -11.92 -6.17 4.67
C SER A 218 -11.31 -4.78 4.66
N TYR A 219 -11.94 -3.83 5.34
CA TYR A 219 -11.41 -2.50 5.55
C TYR A 219 -11.72 -1.97 6.95
N GLN A 220 -10.88 -1.07 7.44
CA GLN A 220 -11.07 -0.37 8.71
C GLN A 220 -10.44 1.02 8.65
N VAL A 221 -11.19 2.05 9.01
CA VAL A 221 -10.67 3.41 9.17
C VAL A 221 -9.78 3.45 10.40
N ARG A 222 -8.50 3.78 10.21
CA ARG A 222 -7.51 3.88 11.30
C ARG A 222 -7.45 5.28 11.89
N ARG A 223 -7.63 6.30 11.05
CA ARG A 223 -7.74 7.72 11.42
C ARG A 223 -8.59 8.45 10.40
N GLU A 224 -9.27 9.48 10.84
CA GLU A 224 -10.03 10.39 9.98
C GLU A 224 -9.61 11.84 10.21
N GLY A 225 -9.82 12.67 9.19
CA GLY A 225 -9.69 14.12 9.22
C GLY A 225 -10.84 14.76 8.44
N LYS A 226 -10.76 16.06 8.14
CA LYS A 226 -11.82 16.74 7.38
C LYS A 226 -11.87 16.28 5.93
N GLY A 227 -12.73 15.31 5.62
CA GLY A 227 -12.98 14.80 4.27
C GLY A 227 -11.96 13.77 3.76
N TYR A 228 -11.07 13.27 4.63
CA TYR A 228 -10.07 12.25 4.27
C TYR A 228 -9.89 11.26 5.42
N CYS A 229 -9.44 10.05 5.11
CA CYS A 229 -9.09 9.07 6.12
C CYS A 229 -7.85 8.25 5.77
N LEU A 230 -7.23 7.67 6.79
CA LEU A 230 -6.26 6.61 6.66
C LEU A 230 -7.01 5.27 6.74
N LEU A 231 -7.12 4.60 5.61
CA LEU A 231 -7.84 3.35 5.47
C LEU A 231 -6.88 2.17 5.48
N GLU A 232 -7.10 1.24 6.40
CA GLU A 232 -6.50 -0.08 6.35
C GLU A 232 -7.39 -1.00 5.52
N MET A 233 -6.79 -1.81 4.63
CA MET A 233 -7.48 -2.76 3.78
C MET A 233 -6.73 -4.08 3.73
N SER A 234 -7.44 -5.19 3.86
CA SER A 234 -6.84 -6.52 3.77
C SER A 234 -7.60 -7.37 2.74
N PRO A 235 -7.04 -7.53 1.53
CA PRO A 235 -7.68 -8.34 0.50
C PRO A 235 -7.50 -9.84 0.79
N LEU A 236 -8.59 -10.60 0.73
CA LEU A 236 -8.58 -12.07 0.77
C LEU A 236 -8.40 -12.70 -0.62
N THR A 237 -8.61 -11.89 -1.67
CA THR A 237 -8.41 -12.26 -3.07
C THR A 237 -7.39 -11.34 -3.73
N ALA A 238 -6.70 -11.81 -4.75
CA ALA A 238 -5.71 -11.01 -5.48
C ALA A 238 -6.17 -10.77 -6.92
N GLN A 239 -6.99 -9.73 -7.13
CA GLN A 239 -7.30 -9.20 -8.46
C GLN A 239 -6.61 -7.85 -8.70
N LYS A 240 -6.26 -7.57 -9.96
CA LYS A 240 -5.68 -6.30 -10.37
C LYS A 240 -6.58 -5.15 -9.90
N HIS A 241 -5.99 -4.09 -9.36
CA HIS A 241 -6.69 -2.90 -8.88
C HIS A 241 -7.89 -3.13 -7.93
N GLN A 242 -7.99 -4.31 -7.30
CA GLN A 242 -9.14 -4.69 -6.48
C GLN A 242 -9.44 -3.66 -5.40
N LEU A 243 -8.42 -3.25 -4.63
CA LEU A 243 -8.57 -2.31 -3.52
C LEU A 243 -9.04 -0.94 -4.00
N GLN A 244 -8.53 -0.46 -5.14
CA GLN A 244 -8.92 0.85 -5.69
C GLN A 244 -10.38 0.85 -6.12
N VAL A 245 -10.82 -0.20 -6.83
CA VAL A 245 -12.23 -0.38 -7.18
C VAL A 245 -13.11 -0.52 -5.93
N HIS A 246 -12.65 -1.27 -4.93
CA HIS A 246 -13.36 -1.43 -3.66
C HIS A 246 -13.54 -0.10 -2.92
N VAL A 247 -12.51 0.74 -2.86
CA VAL A 247 -12.59 2.09 -2.27
C VAL A 247 -13.60 2.96 -3.04
N THR A 248 -13.63 2.90 -4.37
CA THR A 248 -14.65 3.63 -5.15
C THR A 248 -16.07 3.18 -4.87
N LYS A 249 -16.26 1.89 -4.52
CA LYS A 249 -17.58 1.36 -4.13
C LYS A 249 -18.06 1.90 -2.78
N LEU A 250 -17.14 2.30 -1.91
CA LEU A 250 -17.42 3.01 -0.65
C LEU A 250 -17.70 4.51 -0.85
N LEU A 251 -17.87 4.98 -2.10
CA LEU A 251 -17.98 6.40 -2.44
C LEU A 251 -16.79 7.22 -1.94
N CYS A 252 -15.62 6.59 -1.94
CA CYS A 252 -14.35 7.17 -1.56
C CYS A 252 -13.33 6.98 -2.70
N SER A 253 -12.20 7.68 -2.68
CA SER A 253 -11.14 7.46 -3.67
C SER A 253 -9.77 7.43 -3.03
N VAL A 254 -8.90 6.55 -3.52
CA VAL A 254 -7.49 6.53 -3.10
C VAL A 254 -6.82 7.81 -3.57
N LEU A 255 -6.11 8.46 -2.65
CA LEU A 255 -5.39 9.70 -2.93
C LEU A 255 -4.34 9.48 -4.02
N GLY A 256 -4.37 10.31 -5.08
CA GLY A 256 -3.41 10.23 -6.18
C GLY A 256 -3.70 9.12 -7.21
N ASP A 257 -4.82 8.40 -7.08
CA ASP A 257 -5.22 7.39 -8.06
C ASP A 257 -5.74 8.04 -9.34
N GLN A 258 -4.92 7.99 -10.38
CA GLN A 258 -5.24 8.58 -11.69
C GLN A 258 -6.25 7.75 -12.49
N MET A 259 -6.38 6.46 -12.21
CA MET A 259 -7.26 5.55 -12.99
C MET A 259 -8.66 5.44 -12.40
N TYR A 260 -8.76 5.35 -11.07
CA TYR A 260 -10.02 5.12 -10.37
C TYR A 260 -10.47 6.33 -9.55
N GLY A 261 -9.59 7.29 -9.26
CA GLY A 261 -9.92 8.44 -8.41
C GLY A 261 -11.02 9.33 -8.99
N GLY A 262 -11.14 9.40 -10.32
CA GLY A 262 -12.21 10.14 -11.00
C GLY A 262 -13.61 9.51 -10.87
N ARG A 263 -13.71 8.27 -10.39
CA ARG A 263 -14.99 7.54 -10.28
C ARG A 263 -15.87 7.98 -9.11
N VAL A 264 -15.38 8.89 -8.27
CA VAL A 264 -16.14 9.49 -7.17
C VAL A 264 -15.95 11.00 -7.23
N ARG A 265 -17.06 11.75 -7.28
CA ARG A 265 -17.07 13.21 -7.26
C ARG A 265 -18.05 13.75 -6.24
N TYR A 266 -17.76 14.94 -5.72
CA TYR A 266 -18.71 15.66 -4.88
C TYR A 266 -19.60 16.54 -5.78
N ILE A 267 -20.87 16.18 -5.89
CA ILE A 267 -21.89 16.95 -6.61
C ILE A 267 -22.84 17.49 -5.55
N LEU A 268 -22.96 18.82 -5.46
CA LEU A 268 -23.77 19.49 -4.43
C LEU A 268 -23.45 19.03 -2.99
N GLY A 269 -22.16 18.77 -2.71
CA GLY A 269 -21.72 18.30 -1.38
C GLY A 269 -21.90 16.81 -1.11
N HIS A 270 -22.47 16.05 -2.05
CA HIS A 270 -22.68 14.61 -1.90
C HIS A 270 -21.70 13.81 -2.75
N PRO A 271 -21.10 12.73 -2.22
CA PRO A 271 -20.24 11.86 -3.01
C PRO A 271 -21.08 11.00 -3.96
N THR A 272 -20.83 11.16 -5.25
CA THR A 272 -21.60 10.55 -6.34
C THR A 272 -20.67 9.67 -7.18
N PRO A 273 -21.08 8.44 -7.51
CA PRO A 273 -20.34 7.58 -8.42
C PRO A 273 -20.41 8.14 -9.84
N ILE A 274 -19.28 8.14 -10.54
CA ILE A 274 -19.15 8.61 -11.92
C ILE A 274 -18.88 7.41 -12.82
N ASP A 275 -19.53 7.40 -13.98
CA ASP A 275 -19.31 6.39 -15.00
C ASP A 275 -17.83 6.33 -15.42
N PRO A 276 -17.24 5.13 -15.56
CA PRO A 276 -15.84 4.98 -15.97
C PRO A 276 -15.46 5.73 -17.25
N GLU A 277 -16.35 5.82 -18.25
CA GLU A 277 -16.06 6.54 -19.50
C GLU A 277 -15.89 8.03 -19.25
N ILE A 278 -16.76 8.61 -18.43
CA ILE A 278 -16.72 10.04 -18.05
C ILE A 278 -15.51 10.31 -17.14
N ALA A 279 -15.25 9.41 -16.19
CA ALA A 279 -14.17 9.54 -15.22
C ALA A 279 -12.78 9.59 -15.88
N LEU A 280 -12.59 8.84 -16.98
CA LEU A 280 -11.32 8.82 -17.73
C LEU A 280 -11.06 10.12 -18.50
N GLN A 281 -12.11 10.83 -18.91
CA GLN A 281 -11.97 12.08 -19.67
C GLN A 281 -11.60 13.28 -18.80
N THR A 282 -11.78 13.17 -17.49
CA THR A 282 -11.52 14.28 -16.57
C THR A 282 -10.64 13.81 -15.40
N PRO A 283 -9.31 13.95 -15.52
CA PRO A 283 -8.39 13.52 -14.47
C PRO A 283 -8.70 14.23 -13.15
N GLN A 284 -8.47 13.55 -12.02
CA GLN A 284 -8.44 14.22 -10.72
C GLN A 284 -7.42 15.37 -10.77
N ALA A 285 -7.70 16.46 -10.07
CA ALA A 285 -6.77 17.56 -9.93
C ALA A 285 -5.38 17.03 -9.53
N ARG A 286 -4.38 17.28 -10.38
CA ARG A 286 -3.00 16.96 -10.06
C ARG A 286 -2.60 17.77 -8.83
N TRP A 287 -1.97 17.11 -7.88
CA TRP A 287 -1.45 17.75 -6.69
C TRP A 287 -0.41 18.80 -7.06
N PRO A 288 -0.30 19.92 -6.33
CA PRO A 288 0.95 20.66 -6.27
C PRO A 288 2.04 19.67 -5.85
N SER A 289 3.12 19.59 -6.62
CA SER A 289 4.22 18.62 -6.45
C SER A 289 4.75 18.54 -5.01
N GLN A 290 4.72 19.66 -4.28
CA GLN A 290 5.10 19.76 -2.87
C GLN A 290 4.28 18.89 -1.90
N LEU A 291 2.98 18.73 -2.12
CA LEU A 291 2.11 17.96 -1.23
C LEU A 291 2.25 16.45 -1.52
N MET A 292 2.48 16.07 -2.78
CA MET A 292 2.85 14.70 -3.18
C MET A 292 4.16 14.27 -2.50
N ARG A 293 5.18 15.13 -2.51
CA ARG A 293 6.50 14.89 -1.89
C ARG A 293 6.42 14.52 -0.40
N SER A 294 5.41 15.04 0.32
CA SER A 294 5.20 14.73 1.73
C SER A 294 4.42 13.43 2.02
N LEU A 295 3.62 12.96 1.05
CA LEU A 295 2.70 11.82 1.22
C LEU A 295 3.08 10.56 0.44
N LEU A 296 4.00 10.65 -0.54
CA LEU A 296 4.44 9.58 -1.44
C LEU A 296 4.99 8.31 -0.73
N TYR A 297 5.19 8.36 0.59
CA TYR A 297 5.70 7.23 1.37
C TYR A 297 4.65 6.35 2.07
N ARG A 298 3.34 6.47 1.79
CA ARG A 298 2.34 5.82 2.67
C ARG A 298 1.34 4.88 2.00
N PHE A 299 1.81 4.01 1.09
CA PHE A 299 1.34 2.62 1.10
C PHE A 299 2.24 1.81 2.03
N ILE A 300 2.00 1.95 3.34
CA ILE A 300 2.70 1.11 4.31
C ILE A 300 2.05 -0.28 4.23
N ASN A 301 2.68 -1.20 3.50
CA ASN A 301 2.45 -2.62 3.72
C ASN A 301 3.19 -2.99 5.00
N THR A 302 2.48 -3.41 6.04
CA THR A 302 3.10 -4.08 7.18
C THR A 302 2.35 -5.38 7.45
N LEU A 303 3.15 -6.40 7.77
CA LEU A 303 2.82 -7.74 8.26
C LEU A 303 2.64 -8.80 7.17
N VAL A 304 3.75 -9.46 6.83
CA VAL A 304 3.74 -10.90 6.57
C VAL A 304 3.71 -11.56 7.95
N TYR A 305 2.60 -12.20 8.30
CA TYR A 305 2.56 -13.09 9.47
C TYR A 305 3.39 -14.33 9.13
N PHE A 306 4.40 -14.63 9.96
CA PHE A 306 5.11 -15.92 9.97
C PHE A 306 4.56 -16.77 11.11
#